data_AF-A0A9W7GCG0-F1
#
_entry.id   AF-A0A9W7GCG0-F1
#
_cell.length_a   1.000
_cell.length_b   1.000
_cell.length_c   1.000
_cell.angle_alpha   90.00
_cell.angle_beta   90.00
_cell.angle_gamma   90.00
#
_symmetry.space_group_name_H-M   'P 1'
#
loop_
_entity.id
_entity.type
_entity.pdbx_description
1 polymer ?
#
loop_
_entity_poly.entity_id
_entity_poly.type
_entity_poly.pdbx_seq_one_letter_code
_entity_poly.pdbx_strand_id
1 'polypeptide(L)'
;MIGNIVAGLRLISFAFSWIAMFGPYIAVSNMTLIGNNRAVIDGNINMWSGFWAAADSWPHNVAVIRAFLILLVIFTFFSCVCSGLTLKGSDNSKLGHSGIGFDIMAWVSALIVFSCYTSQILMEFYGYGFAFDVVCFCLSFLAMCGAIFDNMSGEDKEPKPQAEEETTEPAKENGDNTV
;
A
#
# COMPACT_ATOMS: atom_id res chain seq x y z
N MET A 1 -11.32 -3.49 16.77
CA MET A 1 -10.77 -4.77 16.27
C MET A 1 -10.37 -4.66 14.80
N ILE A 2 -11.26 -4.18 13.92
CA ILE A 2 -11.02 -4.01 12.47
C ILE A 2 -9.85 -3.06 12.19
N GLY A 3 -9.78 -1.90 12.86
CA GLY A 3 -8.66 -0.96 12.70
C GLY A 3 -7.25 -1.56 12.93
N ASN A 4 -7.09 -2.48 13.90
CA ASN A 4 -5.81 -3.18 14.13
C ASN A 4 -5.49 -4.16 12.99
N ILE A 5 -6.50 -4.84 12.44
CA ILE A 5 -6.33 -5.74 11.30
C ILE A 5 -5.91 -4.94 10.06
N VAL A 6 -6.58 -3.82 9.78
CA VAL A 6 -6.25 -2.91 8.66
C VAL A 6 -4.82 -2.39 8.79
N ALA A 7 -4.40 -1.98 10.00
CA ALA A 7 -3.03 -1.55 10.25
C ALA A 7 -2.01 -2.68 10.00
N GLY A 8 -2.33 -3.90 10.41
CA GLY A 8 -1.52 -5.09 10.12
C GLY A 8 -1.42 -5.37 8.62
N LEU A 9 -2.53 -5.30 7.89
CA LEU A 9 -2.56 -5.49 6.43
C LEU A 9 -1.70 -4.43 5.71
N ARG A 10 -1.79 -3.17 6.12
CA ARG A 10 -0.96 -2.07 5.58
C ARG A 10 0.53 -2.30 5.84
N LEU A 11 0.89 -2.76 7.05
CA LEU A 11 2.28 -3.08 7.39
C LEU A 11 2.83 -4.25 6.54
N ILE A 12 2.05 -5.32 6.36
CA ILE A 12 2.45 -6.47 5.53
C ILE A 12 2.55 -6.04 4.06
N SER A 13 1.59 -5.25 3.57
CA SER A 13 1.61 -4.70 2.21
C SER A 13 2.86 -3.85 1.97
N PHE A 14 3.25 -3.01 2.94
CA PHE A 14 4.48 -2.24 2.87
C PHE A 14 5.73 -3.14 2.84
N ALA A 15 5.80 -4.19 3.67
CA ALA A 15 6.93 -5.11 3.64
C ALA A 15 7.05 -5.84 2.29
N PHE A 16 5.92 -6.28 1.73
CA PHE A 16 5.88 -7.00 0.46
C PHE A 16 6.10 -6.09 -0.75
N SER A 17 5.79 -4.79 -0.67
CA SER A 17 6.07 -3.85 -1.76
C SER A 17 7.58 -3.66 -1.99
N TRP A 18 8.39 -3.76 -0.93
CA TRP A 18 9.86 -3.83 -1.06
C TRP A 18 10.30 -5.10 -1.77
N ILE A 19 9.75 -6.25 -1.38
CA ILE A 19 10.09 -7.54 -2.00
C ILE A 19 9.66 -7.55 -3.46
N ALA A 20 8.49 -7.00 -3.77
CA ALA A 20 8.03 -6.78 -5.14
C ALA A 20 9.05 -5.91 -5.88
N MET A 21 9.36 -4.70 -5.40
CA MET A 21 10.26 -3.77 -6.07
C MET A 21 11.65 -4.34 -6.41
N PHE A 22 12.27 -5.10 -5.50
CA PHE A 22 13.62 -5.64 -5.69
C PHE A 22 13.66 -7.10 -6.13
N GLY A 23 12.52 -7.77 -6.15
CA GLY A 23 12.40 -9.15 -6.58
C GLY A 23 12.66 -9.33 -8.08
N PRO A 24 13.04 -10.54 -8.51
CA PRO A 24 13.06 -10.93 -9.90
C PRO A 24 11.64 -11.13 -10.39
N TYR A 25 11.38 -10.54 -11.54
CA TYR A 25 10.13 -10.68 -12.25
C TYR A 25 10.28 -11.72 -13.35
N ILE A 26 11.36 -11.65 -14.13
CA ILE A 26 11.52 -12.41 -15.36
C ILE A 26 12.52 -13.55 -15.16
N ALA A 27 12.17 -14.76 -15.62
CA ALA A 27 13.16 -15.79 -15.92
C ALA A 27 13.66 -15.59 -17.35
N VAL A 28 14.90 -15.17 -17.52
CA VAL A 28 15.61 -15.15 -18.80
C VAL A 28 16.24 -16.52 -19.00
N SER A 29 15.69 -17.32 -19.91
CA SER A 29 16.40 -18.47 -20.49
C SER A 29 17.41 -17.91 -21.49
N ASN A 30 18.71 -18.12 -21.24
CA ASN A 30 19.73 -17.50 -22.08
C ASN A 30 20.01 -18.27 -23.38
N MET A 31 20.18 -17.48 -24.42
CA MET A 31 20.39 -17.79 -25.83
C MET A 31 21.63 -18.66 -26.12
N THR A 32 21.52 -19.51 -27.14
CA THR A 32 22.64 -20.14 -27.84
C THR A 32 23.35 -19.12 -28.74
N LEU A 33 24.56 -18.71 -28.37
CA LEU A 33 25.42 -17.84 -29.18
C LEU A 33 26.33 -18.72 -30.07
N ILE A 34 25.96 -18.89 -31.34
CA ILE A 34 26.79 -19.55 -32.36
C ILE A 34 27.66 -18.48 -33.02
N GLY A 35 28.95 -18.40 -32.67
CA GLY A 35 29.91 -17.53 -33.40
C GLY A 35 31.09 -16.98 -32.60
N ASN A 36 32.18 -17.75 -32.60
CA ASN A 36 33.62 -17.41 -32.50
C ASN A 36 34.21 -16.34 -31.57
N ASN A 37 33.55 -15.78 -30.54
CA ASN A 37 34.28 -15.09 -29.43
C ASN A 37 33.46 -14.76 -28.15
N ARG A 38 32.36 -15.46 -27.85
CA ARG A 38 31.67 -15.30 -26.55
C ARG A 38 31.22 -16.65 -25.99
N ALA A 39 31.36 -16.78 -24.67
CA ALA A 39 31.20 -18.02 -23.91
C ALA A 39 29.85 -18.71 -24.19
N VAL A 40 29.91 -19.93 -24.72
CA VAL A 40 28.81 -20.88 -24.75
C VAL A 40 28.68 -21.44 -23.34
N ILE A 41 27.62 -21.05 -22.62
CA ILE A 41 27.25 -21.75 -21.41
C ILE A 41 26.37 -22.92 -21.83
N ASP A 42 26.97 -24.11 -21.84
CA ASP A 42 26.30 -25.38 -22.17
C ASP A 42 25.44 -25.81 -20.97
N GLY A 43 24.26 -25.22 -20.85
CA GLY A 43 23.33 -25.47 -19.76
C GLY A 43 22.12 -24.56 -19.86
N ASN A 44 20.93 -25.11 -19.65
CA ASN A 44 19.67 -24.36 -19.60
C ASN A 44 19.65 -23.54 -18.30
N ILE A 45 20.39 -22.45 -18.23
CA ILE A 45 20.45 -21.60 -17.04
C ILE A 45 19.22 -20.69 -17.05
N ASN A 46 18.30 -20.95 -16.13
CA ASN A 46 17.23 -20.02 -15.79
C ASN A 46 17.84 -18.84 -15.02
N MET A 47 18.14 -17.74 -15.70
CA MET A 47 18.62 -16.52 -15.07
C MET A 47 17.43 -15.67 -14.64
N TRP A 48 17.23 -15.49 -13.35
CA TRP A 48 16.19 -14.61 -12.84
C TRP A 48 16.67 -13.16 -12.85
N SER A 49 15.91 -12.27 -13.49
CA SER A 49 16.21 -10.85 -13.59
C SER A 49 15.12 -10.01 -12.92
N GLY A 50 15.56 -9.11 -12.04
CA GLY A 50 14.71 -8.08 -11.42
C GLY A 50 14.86 -6.76 -12.15
N PHE A 51 13.85 -5.89 -12.09
CA PHE A 51 13.80 -4.67 -12.89
C PHE A 51 15.00 -3.74 -12.70
N TRP A 52 15.78 -3.87 -11.62
CA TRP A 52 16.95 -3.03 -11.35
C TRP A 52 18.28 -3.60 -11.86
N ALA A 53 18.28 -4.83 -12.38
CA ALA A 53 19.46 -5.41 -13.02
C ALA A 53 19.67 -4.83 -14.42
N ALA A 54 20.94 -4.66 -14.83
CA ALA A 54 21.30 -4.31 -16.19
C ALA A 54 20.96 -5.50 -17.11
N ALA A 55 19.87 -5.38 -17.87
CA ALA A 55 19.57 -6.32 -18.93
C ALA A 55 19.39 -5.52 -20.23
N ASP A 56 20.11 -5.92 -21.27
CA ASP A 56 20.13 -5.24 -22.56
C ASP A 56 18.78 -5.36 -23.32
N SER A 57 17.83 -6.16 -22.82
CA SER A 57 16.58 -6.51 -23.51
C SER A 57 15.31 -6.27 -22.69
N TRP A 58 15.32 -5.29 -21.78
CA TRP A 58 14.10 -4.91 -21.05
C TRP A 58 13.00 -4.43 -22.03
N PRO A 59 11.74 -4.89 -21.87
CA PRO A 59 10.65 -4.43 -22.72
C PRO A 59 10.38 -2.92 -22.57
N HIS A 60 9.74 -2.33 -23.59
CA HIS A 60 9.57 -0.88 -23.74
C HIS A 60 8.91 -0.16 -22.55
N ASN A 61 8.16 -0.86 -21.67
CA ASN A 61 7.48 -0.24 -20.52
C ASN A 61 8.20 -0.41 -19.18
N VAL A 62 9.45 -0.88 -19.15
CA VAL A 62 10.16 -1.14 -17.88
C VAL A 62 10.37 0.12 -17.04
N ALA A 63 10.57 1.28 -17.67
CA ALA A 63 10.62 2.56 -16.96
C ALA A 63 9.29 2.86 -16.23
N VAL A 64 8.16 2.57 -16.88
CA VAL A 64 6.81 2.75 -16.31
C VAL A 64 6.61 1.79 -15.14
N ILE A 65 6.95 0.51 -15.32
CA ILE A 65 6.85 -0.50 -14.26
C ILE A 65 7.69 -0.10 -13.03
N ARG A 66 8.95 0.31 -13.23
CA ARG A 66 9.81 0.79 -12.15
C ARG A 66 9.21 1.99 -11.41
N ALA A 67 8.66 2.96 -12.15
CA ALA A 67 8.03 4.13 -11.56
C ALA A 67 6.84 3.75 -10.68
N PHE A 68 5.95 2.87 -11.16
CA PHE A 68 4.80 2.43 -10.37
C PHE A 68 5.16 1.51 -9.20
N LEU A 69 6.25 0.73 -9.29
CA LEU A 69 6.79 0.00 -8.14
C LEU A 69 7.32 0.94 -7.05
N ILE A 70 8.01 2.02 -7.43
CA ILE A 70 8.43 3.07 -6.47
C ILE A 70 7.20 3.72 -5.83
N LEU A 71 6.21 4.10 -6.64
CA LEU A 71 4.97 4.70 -6.13
C LEU A 71 4.23 3.75 -5.19
N LEU A 72 4.18 2.44 -5.50
CA LEU A 72 3.60 1.43 -4.63
C LEU A 72 4.27 1.42 -3.24
N VAL A 73 5.61 1.43 -3.19
CA VAL A 73 6.36 1.50 -1.92
C VAL A 73 6.04 2.79 -1.16
N ILE A 74 6.00 3.92 -1.84
CA ILE A 74 5.69 5.22 -1.23
C ILE A 74 4.26 5.25 -0.66
N PHE A 75 3.27 4.79 -1.42
CA PHE A 75 1.88 4.82 -0.97
C PHE A 75 1.61 3.82 0.15
N THR A 76 2.18 2.61 0.08
CA THR A 76 2.08 1.63 1.17
C THR A 76 2.77 2.12 2.45
N PHE A 77 3.89 2.84 2.32
CA PHE A 77 4.55 3.50 3.45
C PHE A 77 3.64 4.54 4.13
N PHE A 78 3.12 5.51 3.36
CA PHE A 78 2.26 6.56 3.92
C PHE A 78 0.96 6.00 4.50
N SER A 79 0.39 4.98 3.87
CA SER A 79 -0.76 4.25 4.42
C SER A 79 -0.45 3.64 5.79
N CYS A 80 0.71 2.98 5.92
CA CYS A 80 1.18 2.44 7.20
C CYS A 80 1.39 3.53 8.26
N VAL A 81 1.97 4.69 7.87
CA VAL A 81 2.15 5.83 8.78
C VAL A 81 0.80 6.36 9.27
N CYS A 82 -0.19 6.54 8.38
CA CYS A 82 -1.54 6.95 8.76
C CYS A 82 -2.13 6.00 9.82
N SER A 83 -2.02 4.69 9.62
CA SER A 83 -2.45 3.70 10.61
C SER A 83 -1.72 3.81 11.95
N GLY A 84 -0.39 3.98 11.93
CA GLY A 84 0.39 4.14 13.14
C GLY A 84 -0.01 5.39 13.95
N LEU A 85 -0.32 6.49 13.24
CA LEU A 85 -0.78 7.73 13.86
C LEU A 85 -2.20 7.59 14.44
N THR A 86 -3.12 6.93 13.73
CA THR A 86 -4.47 6.65 14.23
C THR A 86 -4.43 5.77 15.47
N LEU A 87 -3.63 4.70 15.47
CA LEU A 87 -3.51 3.78 16.61
C LEU A 87 -2.85 4.41 17.85
N LYS A 88 -2.05 5.47 17.68
CA LYS A 88 -1.42 6.21 18.78
C LYS A 88 -2.41 7.12 19.55
N GLY A 89 -3.70 7.11 19.20
CA GLY A 89 -4.75 7.88 19.89
C GLY A 89 -4.92 9.30 19.37
N SER A 90 -4.34 9.63 18.21
CA SER A 90 -4.73 10.82 17.47
C SER A 90 -6.05 10.51 16.73
N ASP A 91 -7.17 10.58 17.44
CA ASP A 91 -8.54 10.41 16.89
C ASP A 91 -8.90 11.57 15.95
N ASN A 92 -8.16 11.68 14.86
CA ASN A 92 -8.37 12.65 13.81
C ASN A 92 -8.95 11.90 12.61
N SER A 93 -10.27 12.01 12.42
CA SER A 93 -10.99 11.37 11.32
C SER A 93 -10.35 11.66 9.96
N LYS A 94 -9.72 12.82 9.79
CA LYS A 94 -8.96 13.18 8.57
C LYS A 94 -7.78 12.25 8.28
N LEU A 95 -7.09 11.76 9.32
CA LEU A 95 -5.96 10.82 9.16
C LEU A 95 -6.44 9.44 8.68
N GLY A 96 -7.59 8.98 9.18
CA GLY A 96 -8.22 7.74 8.72
C GLY A 96 -8.60 7.80 7.23
N HIS A 97 -9.24 8.90 6.82
CA HIS A 97 -9.60 9.14 5.42
C HIS A 97 -8.38 9.26 4.51
N SER A 98 -7.32 9.94 4.97
CA SER A 98 -6.07 10.03 4.21
C SER A 98 -5.43 8.66 3.99
N GLY A 99 -5.51 7.75 4.97
CA GLY A 99 -5.03 6.38 4.83
C GLY A 99 -5.75 5.61 3.72
N ILE A 100 -7.06 5.77 3.59
CA ILE A 100 -7.85 5.14 2.51
C ILE A 100 -7.38 5.62 1.14
N GLY A 101 -7.11 6.93 1.01
CA GLY A 101 -6.57 7.49 -0.23
C GLY A 101 -5.24 6.83 -0.63
N PHE A 102 -4.33 6.62 0.33
CA PHE A 102 -3.07 5.93 0.07
C PHE A 102 -3.25 4.45 -0.28
N ASP A 103 -4.21 3.75 0.32
CA ASP A 103 -4.52 2.36 -0.04
C ASP A 103 -5.02 2.25 -1.49
N ILE A 104 -5.90 3.17 -1.93
CA ILE A 104 -6.38 3.23 -3.31
C ILE A 104 -5.21 3.46 -4.28
N MET A 105 -4.35 4.42 -3.97
CA MET A 105 -3.20 4.75 -4.83
C MET A 105 -2.19 3.60 -4.90
N ALA A 106 -1.96 2.89 -3.79
CA ALA A 106 -1.15 1.67 -3.77
C ALA A 106 -1.80 0.57 -4.63
N TRP A 107 -3.10 0.33 -4.46
CA TRP A 107 -3.86 -0.65 -5.24
C TRP A 107 -3.79 -0.38 -6.75
N VAL A 108 -4.02 0.87 -7.17
CA VAL A 108 -3.91 1.29 -8.58
C VAL A 108 -2.48 1.11 -9.10
N SER A 109 -1.47 1.46 -8.30
CA SER A 109 -0.07 1.32 -8.71
C SER A 109 0.29 -0.14 -8.97
N ALA A 110 -0.09 -1.05 -8.08
CA ALA A 110 0.11 -2.49 -8.27
C ALA A 110 -0.67 -3.02 -9.49
N LEU A 111 -1.91 -2.56 -9.71
CA LEU A 111 -2.71 -2.95 -10.88
C LEU A 111 -2.07 -2.53 -12.21
N ILE A 112 -1.45 -1.35 -12.25
CA ILE A 112 -0.73 -0.87 -13.44
C ILE A 112 0.53 -1.70 -13.68
N VAL A 113 1.30 -2.00 -12.63
CA VAL A 113 2.45 -2.92 -12.74
C VAL A 113 2.00 -4.27 -13.28
N PHE A 114 0.97 -4.86 -12.68
CA PHE A 114 0.39 -6.12 -13.11
C PHE A 114 -0.02 -6.09 -14.59
N SER A 115 -0.71 -5.05 -15.03
CA SER A 115 -1.22 -4.92 -16.40
C SER A 115 -0.09 -4.70 -17.42
N CYS A 116 0.87 -3.82 -17.11
CA CYS A 116 2.05 -3.60 -17.95
C CYS A 116 2.93 -4.85 -18.05
N TYR A 117 3.04 -5.61 -16.97
CA TYR A 117 3.86 -6.81 -16.93
C TYR A 117 3.20 -7.99 -17.66
N THR A 118 1.93 -8.26 -17.38
CA THR A 118 1.17 -9.36 -18.02
C THR A 118 0.96 -9.14 -19.52
N SER A 119 0.82 -7.89 -19.98
CA SER A 119 0.73 -7.59 -21.42
C SER A 119 2.01 -7.87 -22.20
N GLN A 120 3.15 -8.06 -21.53
CA GLN A 120 4.46 -8.26 -22.17
C GLN A 120 4.96 -9.70 -22.11
N ILE A 121 4.43 -10.51 -21.20
CA ILE A 121 4.95 -11.86 -20.95
C ILE A 121 3.88 -12.89 -21.28
N LEU A 122 4.11 -13.57 -22.40
CA LEU A 122 3.46 -14.83 -22.78
C LEU A 122 4.20 -16.06 -22.20
N MET A 123 5.22 -15.86 -21.36
CA MET A 123 6.05 -16.96 -20.86
C MET A 123 5.40 -17.68 -19.67
N GLU A 124 5.62 -18.98 -19.60
CA GLU A 124 5.05 -19.91 -18.62
C GLU A 124 5.55 -19.74 -17.17
N PHE A 125 6.54 -18.87 -16.93
CA PHE A 125 7.17 -18.73 -15.60
C PHE A 125 7.17 -17.28 -15.10
N TYR A 126 6.30 -17.01 -14.13
CA TYR A 126 6.28 -15.76 -13.37
C TYR A 126 7.30 -15.81 -12.23
N GLY A 127 8.11 -14.74 -12.08
CA GLY A 127 9.03 -14.58 -10.95
C GLY A 127 8.31 -14.21 -9.66
N TYR A 128 9.00 -14.42 -8.54
CA TYR A 128 8.40 -14.16 -7.23
C TYR A 128 8.15 -12.67 -6.98
N GLY A 129 8.90 -11.75 -7.59
CA GLY A 129 8.61 -10.31 -7.52
C GLY A 129 7.19 -9.99 -8.01
N PHE A 130 6.75 -10.66 -9.08
CA PHE A 130 5.37 -10.54 -9.58
C PHE A 130 4.35 -11.13 -8.62
N ALA A 131 4.63 -12.30 -8.04
CA ALA A 131 3.73 -12.89 -7.05
C ALA A 131 3.52 -11.96 -5.84
N PHE A 132 4.60 -11.33 -5.34
CA PHE A 132 4.50 -10.37 -4.25
C PHE A 132 3.75 -9.09 -4.65
N ASP A 133 3.89 -8.62 -5.89
CA ASP A 133 3.09 -7.50 -6.41
C ASP A 133 1.58 -7.82 -6.41
N VAL A 134 1.19 -9.03 -6.82
CA VAL A 134 -0.21 -9.49 -6.75
C VAL A 134 -0.70 -9.58 -5.30
N VAL A 135 0.14 -10.04 -4.38
CA VAL A 135 -0.23 -10.06 -2.95
C VAL A 135 -0.39 -8.64 -2.42
N CYS A 136 0.50 -7.70 -2.76
CA CYS A 136 0.36 -6.29 -2.41
C CYS A 136 -0.93 -5.67 -2.94
N PHE A 137 -1.31 -6.01 -4.18
CA PHE A 137 -2.60 -5.63 -4.76
C PHE A 137 -3.77 -6.10 -3.89
N CYS A 138 -3.81 -7.38 -3.54
CA CYS A 138 -4.87 -7.95 -2.70
C CYS A 138 -4.90 -7.34 -1.29
N LEU A 139 -3.74 -7.18 -0.65
CA LEU A 139 -3.65 -6.62 0.69
C LEU A 139 -4.08 -5.15 0.72
N SER A 140 -3.69 -4.36 -0.28
CA SER A 140 -4.08 -2.95 -0.39
C SER A 140 -5.59 -2.81 -0.63
N PHE A 141 -6.17 -3.69 -1.45
CA PHE A 141 -7.63 -3.76 -1.65
C PHE A 141 -8.36 -4.12 -0.34
N LEU A 142 -7.89 -5.14 0.38
CA LEU A 142 -8.51 -5.56 1.65
C LEU A 142 -8.37 -4.48 2.73
N ALA A 143 -7.22 -3.81 2.82
CA ALA A 143 -7.00 -2.69 3.74
C ALA A 143 -7.94 -1.53 3.44
N MET A 144 -8.10 -1.17 2.16
CA MET A 144 -9.06 -0.17 1.68
C MET A 144 -10.49 -0.54 2.10
N CYS A 145 -10.96 -1.74 1.76
CA CYS A 145 -12.30 -2.19 2.10
C CYS A 145 -12.54 -2.21 3.62
N GLY A 146 -11.56 -2.70 4.39
CA GLY A 146 -11.63 -2.72 5.85
C GLY A 146 -11.69 -1.33 6.46
N ALA A 147 -10.89 -0.38 5.95
CA ALA A 147 -10.89 1.00 6.42
C ALA A 147 -12.20 1.74 6.09
N ILE A 148 -12.76 1.51 4.89
CA ILE A 148 -14.06 2.05 4.51
C ILE A 148 -15.15 1.50 5.43
N PHE A 149 -15.14 0.20 5.68
CA PHE A 149 -16.13 -0.44 6.55
C PHE A 149 -16.05 0.05 8.00
N ASP A 150 -14.84 0.20 8.54
CA ASP A 150 -14.61 0.73 9.90
C ASP A 150 -15.21 2.14 10.03
N ASN A 151 -14.99 3.01 9.03
CA ASN A 151 -15.54 4.36 9.00
C ASN A 151 -17.07 4.39 8.88
N MET A 152 -17.68 3.54 8.04
CA MET A 152 -19.14 3.46 7.91
C MET A 152 -19.81 2.93 9.18
N SER A 153 -19.19 1.98 9.88
CA SER A 153 -19.73 1.45 11.15
C SER A 153 -19.66 2.44 12.31
N GLY A 154 -18.90 3.53 12.16
CA GLY A 154 -18.74 4.60 13.14
C GLY A 154 -19.76 5.74 13.02
N GLU A 155 -20.46 5.86 11.88
CA GLU A 155 -21.47 6.91 11.65
C GLU A 155 -22.82 6.63 12.33
N ASP A 156 -23.02 5.41 12.85
CA ASP A 156 -24.15 5.04 13.73
C ASP A 156 -23.87 5.27 15.23
N LYS A 157 -22.76 5.93 15.57
CA LYS A 157 -22.63 6.56 16.88
C LYS A 157 -23.18 7.97 16.73
N GLU A 158 -24.40 8.16 17.22
CA GLU A 158 -25.08 9.46 17.33
C GLU A 158 -24.06 10.59 17.56
N PRO A 159 -24.21 11.76 16.89
CA PRO A 159 -23.51 12.94 17.33
C PRO A 159 -23.84 13.08 18.82
N LYS A 160 -22.82 13.04 19.69
CA LYS A 160 -23.03 13.48 21.08
C LYS A 160 -23.79 14.80 20.95
N PRO A 161 -24.99 14.96 21.52
CA PRO A 161 -25.54 16.30 21.65
C PRO A 161 -24.45 17.09 22.36
N GLN A 162 -23.88 18.07 21.65
CA GLN A 162 -23.30 19.21 22.32
C GLN A 162 -24.45 19.73 23.18
N ALA A 163 -24.41 19.40 24.47
CA ALA A 163 -25.21 20.08 25.46
C ALA A 163 -24.71 21.52 25.52
N GLU A 164 -25.15 22.34 24.57
CA GLU A 164 -25.33 23.75 24.82
C GLU A 164 -26.49 23.87 25.80
N GLU A 165 -26.16 23.97 27.09
CA GLU A 165 -26.76 24.85 28.10
C GLU A 165 -26.28 24.39 29.49
N GLU A 166 -25.14 24.93 29.92
CA GLU A 166 -24.95 25.22 31.34
C GLU A 166 -24.28 26.60 31.46
N THR A 167 -25.03 27.62 31.03
CA THR A 167 -24.92 28.94 31.64
C THR A 167 -25.45 28.85 33.06
N THR A 168 -24.60 28.52 34.02
CA THR A 168 -24.86 28.81 35.43
C THR A 168 -24.16 30.13 35.77
N GLU A 169 -24.94 31.22 35.69
CA GLU A 169 -24.66 32.43 36.46
C GLU A 169 -24.48 32.05 37.94
N PRO A 170 -23.49 32.60 38.66
CA PRO A 170 -23.48 32.49 40.11
C PRO A 170 -24.65 33.31 40.67
N ALA A 171 -25.43 32.67 41.53
CA ALA A 171 -26.60 33.23 42.20
C ALA A 171 -26.27 34.54 42.95
N LYS A 172 -27.21 35.49 42.85
CA LYS A 172 -27.27 36.69 43.69
C LYS A 172 -27.30 36.29 45.16
N GLU A 173 -26.32 36.73 45.93
CA GLU A 173 -26.40 36.81 47.39
C GLU A 173 -27.14 38.11 47.74
N ASN A 174 -28.42 38.02 48.09
CA ASN A 174 -29.13 39.07 48.81
C ASN A 174 -29.76 38.42 50.04
N GLY A 175 -28.97 38.37 51.11
CA GLY A 175 -29.40 38.12 52.47
C GLY A 175 -29.26 39.41 53.28
N ASP A 176 -30.41 39.89 53.73
CA ASP A 176 -30.72 41.04 54.57
C ASP A 176 -29.73 41.34 55.72
N ASN A 177 -29.22 42.58 55.78
CA ASN A 177 -28.66 43.20 56.99
C ASN A 177 -29.73 44.12 57.58
N THR A 178 -30.44 43.62 58.60
CA THR A 178 -31.10 44.45 59.61
C THR A 178 -30.37 44.28 60.94
N VAL A 179 -29.65 45.34 61.33
CA VAL A 179 -29.41 45.98 62.66
C VAL A 179 -28.07 46.71 62.60
#